data_AF-A0A183IMD7-F1
#
_entry.id   AF-A0A183IMD7-F1
#
_cell.length_a   1.000
_cell.length_b   1.000
_cell.length_c   1.000
_cell.angle_alpha   90.00
_cell.angle_beta   90.00
_cell.angle_gamma   90.00
#
_symmetry.space_group_name_H-M   'P 1'
#
loop_
_entity.id
_entity.type
_entity.pdbx_description
1 polymer ?
#
loop_
_entity_poly.entity_id
_entity_poly.type
_entity_poly.pdbx_seq_one_letter_code
_entity_poly.pdbx_strand_id
1 'polypeptide(L)'
;MLSVVTLTDVFGGNGEDRTLTTSKKKAAISFALNQWFNERKFFTWPNKCNPTCCSFKAMMYDKGRFVGCSIAQCDNLDNGGLFMPRAIQIVCGFEPMTFSTQPYEGGDLDCPHDYPVRREDGLCAAA
;
A
#
# COMPACT_ATOMS: atom_id res chain seq x y z
N MET A 1 18.88 9.91 4.66
CA MET A 1 17.92 9.13 5.48
C MET A 1 16.91 8.56 4.50
N LEU A 2 16.93 7.25 4.25
CA LEU A 2 15.97 6.58 3.38
C LEU A 2 14.65 6.48 4.15
N SER A 3 13.60 7.12 3.64
CA SER A 3 12.28 7.11 4.26
C SER A 3 11.49 5.94 3.66
N VAL A 4 11.28 4.91 4.47
CA VAL A 4 10.39 3.78 4.17
C VAL A 4 9.07 4.03 4.87
N VAL A 5 7.97 3.94 4.12
CA VAL A 5 6.62 3.99 4.70
C VAL A 5 6.05 2.59 4.71
N THR A 6 5.55 2.20 5.87
CA THR A 6 4.96 0.87 6.10
C THR A 6 3.45 1.01 6.24
N LEU A 7 2.71 0.34 5.36
CA LEU A 7 1.26 0.15 5.46
C LEU A 7 0.99 -1.21 6.10
N THR A 8 0.09 -1.23 7.08
CA THR A 8 -0.27 -2.44 7.81
C THR A 8 -1.78 -2.58 7.85
N ASP A 9 -2.27 -3.76 7.48
CA ASP A 9 -3.66 -4.15 7.69
C ASP A 9 -3.74 -5.45 8.45
N VAL A 10 -4.83 -5.59 9.22
CA VAL A 10 -5.12 -6.80 9.98
C VAL A 10 -6.56 -7.24 9.74
N PHE A 11 -6.72 -8.50 9.34
CA PHE A 11 -8.03 -9.10 9.10
C PHE A 11 -8.30 -10.18 10.14
N GLY A 12 -9.48 -10.13 10.78
CA GLY A 12 -9.95 -11.20 11.65
C GLY A 12 -10.34 -12.44 10.83
N GLY A 13 -9.88 -13.62 11.26
CA GLY A 13 -10.29 -14.89 10.68
C GLY A 13 -11.63 -15.39 11.24
N ASN A 14 -12.44 -16.05 10.40
CA ASN A 14 -13.61 -16.78 10.87
C ASN A 14 -13.19 -18.07 11.58
N GLY A 15 -14.01 -18.46 12.57
CA GLY A 15 -13.70 -19.41 13.63
C GLY A 15 -13.29 -20.85 13.25
N GLU A 16 -13.21 -21.19 11.96
CA GLU A 16 -13.02 -22.57 11.49
C GLU A 16 -11.76 -22.76 10.63
N ASP A 17 -11.18 -21.67 10.12
CA ASP A 17 -10.20 -21.78 9.06
C ASP A 17 -8.76 -21.63 9.58
N ARG A 18 -7.99 -22.72 9.54
CA ARG A 18 -6.64 -22.78 10.14
C ARG A 18 -5.50 -22.55 9.15
N THR A 19 -5.74 -22.66 7.84
CA THR A 19 -4.65 -22.67 6.85
C THR A 19 -4.69 -21.47 5.92
N LEU A 20 -3.62 -20.66 5.93
CA LEU A 20 -3.42 -19.57 4.98
C LEU A 20 -3.02 -20.09 3.59
N THR A 21 -4.01 -20.51 2.81
CA THR A 21 -3.83 -20.98 1.43
C THR A 21 -3.44 -19.84 0.49
N THR A 22 -2.86 -20.18 -0.67
CA THR A 22 -2.51 -19.20 -1.72
C THR A 22 -3.71 -18.33 -2.14
N SER A 23 -4.90 -18.93 -2.26
CA SER A 23 -6.11 -18.19 -2.62
C SER A 23 -6.49 -17.16 -1.55
N LYS A 24 -6.36 -17.51 -0.27
CA LYS A 24 -6.62 -16.58 0.84
C LYS A 24 -5.58 -15.47 0.91
N LYS A 25 -4.30 -15.77 0.67
CA LYS A 25 -3.25 -14.75 0.57
C LYS A 25 -3.58 -13.74 -0.52
N LYS A 26 -3.93 -14.22 -1.72
CA LYS A 26 -4.32 -13.37 -2.85
C LYS A 26 -5.55 -12.51 -2.53
N ALA A 27 -6.58 -13.10 -1.92
CA ALA A 27 -7.79 -12.37 -1.54
C ALA A 27 -7.49 -11.29 -0.48
N ALA A 28 -6.72 -11.64 0.56
CA ALA A 28 -6.36 -10.71 1.62
C ALA A 28 -5.49 -9.55 1.09
N ILE A 29 -4.49 -9.83 0.24
CA ILE A 29 -3.67 -8.79 -0.41
C ILE A 29 -4.53 -7.89 -1.30
N SER A 30 -5.39 -8.48 -2.13
CA SER A 30 -6.28 -7.70 -3.01
C SER A 30 -7.23 -6.83 -2.20
N PHE A 31 -7.73 -7.34 -1.07
CA PHE A 31 -8.56 -6.56 -0.17
C PHE A 31 -7.80 -5.39 0.46
N ALA A 32 -6.60 -5.63 1.01
CA ALA A 32 -5.75 -4.59 1.60
C ALA A 32 -5.42 -3.48 0.60
N LEU A 33 -4.95 -3.85 -0.60
CA LEU A 33 -4.63 -2.89 -1.67
C LEU A 33 -5.85 -2.05 -2.06
N ASN A 34 -7.04 -2.66 -2.14
CA ASN A 34 -8.27 -1.94 -2.43
C ASN A 34 -8.66 -0.99 -1.29
N GLN A 35 -8.53 -1.39 -0.03
CA GLN A 35 -8.81 -0.50 1.11
C GLN A 35 -7.88 0.72 1.11
N TRP A 36 -6.58 0.51 0.95
CA TRP A 36 -5.60 1.58 0.85
C TRP A 36 -5.88 2.52 -0.32
N PHE A 37 -6.20 1.98 -1.50
CA PHE A 37 -6.54 2.78 -2.66
C PHE A 37 -7.86 3.56 -2.46
N ASN A 38 -8.83 2.98 -1.78
CA ASN A 38 -10.12 3.63 -1.53
C ASN A 38 -10.03 4.85 -0.61
N GLU A 39 -8.91 5.06 0.09
CA GLU A 39 -8.64 6.34 0.75
C GLU A 39 -8.53 7.52 -0.23
N ARG A 40 -8.43 7.27 -1.55
CA ARG A 40 -8.53 8.29 -2.60
C ARG A 40 -9.72 9.22 -2.41
N LYS A 41 -10.86 8.71 -1.91
CA LYS A 41 -12.07 9.52 -1.65
C LYS A 41 -11.86 10.61 -0.60
N PHE A 42 -10.83 10.48 0.23
CA PHE A 42 -10.43 11.44 1.26
C PHE A 42 -9.27 12.33 0.83
N PHE A 43 -8.70 12.10 -0.36
CA PHE A 43 -7.61 12.88 -0.91
C PHE A 43 -8.15 14.00 -1.81
N THR A 44 -7.68 15.22 -1.55
CA THR A 44 -7.86 16.36 -2.44
C THR A 44 -6.49 16.86 -2.89
N TRP A 45 -6.29 16.87 -4.21
CA TRP A 45 -5.08 17.39 -4.83
C TRP A 45 -4.79 18.84 -4.39
N PRO A 46 -3.52 19.24 -4.17
CA PRO A 46 -2.30 18.44 -4.37
C PRO A 46 -1.87 17.61 -3.17
N ASN A 47 -2.30 17.94 -1.95
CA ASN A 47 -1.77 17.27 -0.75
C ASN A 47 -2.70 17.26 0.47
N LYS A 48 -4.02 17.44 0.29
CA LYS A 48 -4.97 17.48 1.41
C LYS A 48 -5.55 16.09 1.67
N CYS A 49 -5.63 15.68 2.93
CA CYS A 49 -6.35 14.48 3.38
C CYS A 49 -7.43 14.89 4.41
N ASN A 50 -8.64 14.33 4.31
CA ASN A 50 -9.64 14.41 5.38
C ASN A 50 -10.55 13.16 5.36
N PRO A 51 -10.49 12.26 6.36
CA PRO A 51 -9.68 12.33 7.58
C PRO A 51 -8.23 11.83 7.42
N THR A 52 -7.98 10.76 6.65
CA THR A 52 -6.64 10.21 6.39
C THR A 52 -6.59 9.63 4.99
N CYS A 53 -5.45 9.82 4.32
CA CYS A 53 -5.21 9.28 2.98
C CYS A 53 -3.75 8.85 2.75
N CYS A 54 -3.05 8.48 3.83
CA CYS A 54 -1.64 8.14 3.82
C CYS A 54 -1.37 6.88 2.99
N SER A 55 -2.25 5.88 3.07
CA SER A 55 -2.10 4.62 2.34
C SER A 55 -2.26 4.86 0.85
N PHE A 56 -3.27 5.64 0.45
CA PHE A 56 -3.43 6.05 -0.94
C PHE A 56 -2.23 6.85 -1.45
N LYS A 57 -1.76 7.83 -0.68
CA LYS A 57 -0.58 8.63 -1.04
C LYS A 57 0.67 7.76 -1.23
N ALA A 58 0.87 6.75 -0.39
CA ALA A 58 1.99 5.83 -0.50
C ALA A 58 1.91 4.97 -1.76
N MET A 59 0.72 4.47 -2.10
CA MET A 59 0.51 3.70 -3.33
C MET A 59 0.73 4.54 -4.61
N MET A 60 0.40 5.82 -4.57
CA MET A 60 0.46 6.71 -5.73
C MET A 60 1.73 7.55 -5.80
N TYR A 61 2.74 7.25 -4.99
CA TYR A 61 3.95 8.06 -4.92
C TYR A 61 4.83 7.85 -6.15
N ASP A 62 4.93 8.87 -7.01
CA ASP A 62 5.61 8.80 -8.31
C ASP A 62 7.11 8.50 -8.23
N LYS A 63 7.75 8.98 -7.16
CA LYS A 63 9.16 8.74 -6.87
C LYS A 63 9.40 7.41 -6.17
N GLY A 64 8.33 6.71 -5.76
CA GLY A 64 8.40 5.37 -5.17
C GLY A 64 8.77 4.35 -6.25
N ARG A 65 9.87 3.63 -6.05
CA ARG A 65 10.44 2.71 -7.04
C ARG A 65 10.33 1.25 -6.61
N PHE A 66 10.23 1.00 -5.31
CA PHE A 66 10.27 -0.33 -4.74
C PHE A 66 9.11 -0.52 -3.76
N VAL A 67 8.52 -1.71 -3.82
CA VAL A 67 7.54 -2.18 -2.85
C VAL A 67 7.92 -3.59 -2.41
N GLY A 68 7.86 -3.83 -1.11
CA GLY A 68 8.05 -5.15 -0.51
C GLY A 68 6.94 -5.43 0.46
N CYS A 69 6.28 -6.60 0.34
CA CYS A 69 5.18 -6.97 1.21
C CYS A 69 5.41 -8.30 1.91
N SER A 70 4.92 -8.41 3.13
CA SER A 70 4.86 -9.65 3.90
C SER A 70 3.42 -9.94 4.33
N ILE A 71 3.12 -11.23 4.48
CA ILE A 71 1.83 -11.71 4.97
C ILE A 71 2.07 -12.79 6.01
N ALA A 72 1.44 -12.64 7.17
CA ALA A 72 1.53 -13.57 8.28
C ALA A 72 0.13 -13.95 8.78
N GLN A 73 -0.03 -15.21 9.17
CA GLN A 73 -1.16 -15.65 9.97
C GLN A 73 -0.71 -15.67 11.43
N CYS A 74 -1.45 -15.00 12.30
CA CYS A 74 -1.11 -14.79 13.69
C CYS A 74 -2.20 -15.43 14.57
N ASP A 75 -1.82 -16.31 15.49
CA ASP A 75 -2.80 -16.98 16.35
C ASP A 75 -3.48 -16.01 17.31
N ASN A 76 -2.75 -15.01 17.78
CA ASN A 76 -3.27 -13.93 18.60
C ASN A 76 -2.46 -12.65 18.32
N LEU A 77 -3.04 -11.70 17.59
CA LEU A 77 -2.37 -10.44 17.28
C LEU A 77 -2.91 -9.33 18.19
N ASP A 78 -2.01 -8.62 18.86
CA ASP A 78 -2.33 -7.36 19.53
C ASP A 78 -2.35 -6.22 18.51
N ASN A 79 -3.53 -5.65 18.28
CA ASN A 79 -3.71 -4.47 17.43
C ASN A 79 -4.15 -3.26 18.26
N GLY A 80 -3.21 -2.69 19.02
CA GLY A 80 -3.47 -1.50 19.83
C GLY A 80 -4.36 -1.78 21.05
N GLY A 81 -4.14 -2.92 21.72
CA GLY A 81 -4.90 -3.40 22.88
C GLY A 81 -6.09 -4.28 22.53
N LEU A 82 -6.44 -4.42 21.25
CA LEU A 82 -7.46 -5.35 20.78
C LEU A 82 -6.81 -6.65 20.31
N PHE A 83 -7.02 -7.72 21.08
CA PHE A 83 -6.54 -9.05 20.73
C PHE A 83 -7.43 -9.67 19.65
N MET A 84 -6.84 -9.89 18.47
CA MET A 84 -7.50 -10.56 17.37
C MET A 84 -7.03 -12.01 17.26
N PRO A 85 -7.88 -12.98 17.63
CA PRO A 85 -7.56 -14.38 17.43
C PRO A 85 -7.56 -14.70 15.94
N ARG A 86 -6.55 -15.44 15.48
CA ARG A 86 -6.41 -15.90 14.08
C ARG A 86 -6.46 -14.76 13.07
N ALA A 87 -5.67 -13.74 13.34
CA ALA A 87 -5.53 -12.59 12.47
C ALA A 87 -4.65 -12.91 11.25
N ILE A 88 -4.94 -12.28 10.12
CA ILE A 88 -4.01 -12.18 9.00
C ILE A 88 -3.45 -10.76 9.01
N GLN A 89 -2.14 -10.63 9.16
CA GLN A 89 -1.45 -9.35 9.08
C GLN A 89 -0.77 -9.23 7.72
N ILE A 90 -0.99 -8.10 7.05
CA ILE A 90 -0.31 -7.72 5.82
C ILE A 90 0.48 -6.46 6.08
N VAL A 91 1.75 -6.46 5.70
CA VAL A 91 2.64 -5.31 5.84
C VAL A 91 3.29 -5.04 4.49
N CYS A 92 3.21 -3.82 3.99
CA CYS A 92 3.89 -3.39 2.76
C CYS A 92 4.76 -2.16 3.02
N GLY A 93 6.04 -2.23 2.67
CA GLY A 93 6.98 -1.12 2.67
C GLY A 93 7.12 -0.51 1.27
N PHE A 94 7.10 0.81 1.20
CA PHE A 94 7.31 1.58 -0.04
C PHE A 94 8.57 2.45 0.09
N GLU A 95 9.40 2.45 -0.95
CA GLU A 95 10.67 3.18 -0.96
C GLU A 95 11.02 3.75 -2.36
N PRO A 96 11.59 4.97 -2.42
CA PRO A 96 11.61 5.99 -1.37
C PRO A 96 10.22 6.63 -1.20
N MET A 97 9.89 7.13 -0.02
CA MET A 97 8.59 7.75 0.24
C MET A 97 8.70 9.01 1.12
N THR A 98 7.98 10.08 0.79
CA THR A 98 7.80 11.24 1.70
C THR A 98 6.35 11.70 1.74
N PHE A 99 5.86 12.04 2.92
CA PHE A 99 4.50 12.56 3.09
C PHE A 99 4.40 14.08 2.99
N SER A 100 5.52 14.80 2.99
CA SER A 100 5.53 16.27 2.97
C SER A 100 5.11 16.86 1.63
N THR A 101 5.16 16.09 0.55
CA THR A 101 4.82 16.55 -0.80
C THR A 101 3.56 15.89 -1.34
N GLN A 102 3.04 16.44 -2.43
CA GLN A 102 2.08 15.76 -3.28
C GLN A 102 2.62 14.40 -3.73
N PRO A 103 1.75 13.38 -3.87
CA PRO A 103 2.18 12.04 -4.19
C PRO A 103 2.70 11.89 -5.62
N TYR A 104 2.21 12.69 -6.55
CA TYR A 104 2.67 12.69 -7.94
C TYR A 104 2.76 14.12 -8.45
N GLU A 105 3.34 14.31 -9.63
CA GLU A 105 3.24 15.54 -10.41
C GLU A 105 2.08 15.47 -11.40
N GLY A 106 1.36 16.58 -11.59
CA GLY A 106 0.18 16.63 -12.46
C GLY A 106 0.52 17.16 -13.84
N GLY A 107 0.00 16.53 -14.89
CA GLY A 107 0.21 16.93 -16.29
C GLY A 107 0.71 15.79 -17.16
N ASP A 108 1.02 16.09 -18.41
CA ASP A 108 1.73 15.17 -19.30
C ASP A 108 3.23 15.46 -19.20
N LEU A 109 3.93 14.62 -18.45
CA LEU A 109 5.34 14.83 -18.07
C LEU A 109 6.23 13.77 -18.72
N ASP A 110 7.45 14.10 -19.12
CA ASP A 110 8.36 13.10 -19.65
C ASP A 110 8.78 12.08 -18.58
N CYS A 111 9.05 10.84 -19.00
CA CYS A 111 9.57 9.83 -18.11
C CYS A 111 11.02 10.15 -17.69
N PRO A 112 11.42 9.81 -16.44
CA PRO A 112 12.77 10.06 -15.97
C PRO A 112 13.80 9.22 -16.75
N HIS A 113 15.03 9.70 -16.83
CA HIS A 113 16.13 9.04 -17.56
C HIS A 113 16.35 7.57 -17.13
N ASP A 114 16.17 7.24 -15.86
CA ASP A 114 16.33 5.88 -15.32
C ASP A 114 15.23 4.91 -15.79
N TYR A 115 14.07 5.44 -16.19
CA TYR A 115 12.89 4.68 -16.62
C TYR A 115 12.28 5.32 -17.87
N PRO A 116 12.99 5.35 -19.02
CA PRO A 116 12.67 6.23 -20.14
C PRO A 116 11.46 5.77 -20.98
N VAL A 117 10.97 4.54 -20.77
CA VAL A 117 9.90 3.96 -21.61
C VAL A 117 8.54 4.21 -20.97
N ARG A 118 7.68 4.96 -21.65
CA ARG A 118 6.26 5.06 -21.28
C ARG A 118 5.49 3.85 -21.78
N ARG A 119 4.80 3.16 -20.87
CA ARG A 119 3.89 2.06 -21.19
C ARG A 119 2.49 2.56 -21.51
N GLU A 120 1.67 1.68 -22.09
CA GLU A 120 0.26 1.97 -22.43
C GLU A 120 -0.61 2.30 -21.21
N ASP A 121 -0.21 1.83 -20.02
CA ASP A 121 -0.87 2.14 -18.74
C ASP A 121 -0.46 3.52 -18.17
N GLY A 122 0.38 4.27 -18.88
CA GLY A 122 0.88 5.58 -18.49
C GLY A 122 2.05 5.56 -17.51
N LEU A 123 2.54 4.38 -17.10
CA LEU A 123 3.68 4.25 -16.19
C LEU A 123 5.01 4.26 -16.94
N CYS A 124 6.03 4.80 -16.28
CA CYS A 124 7.41 4.78 -16.75
C CYS A 124 8.10 3.47 -16.34
N ALA A 125 8.81 2.84 -17.27
CA ALA A 125 9.48 1.56 -17.08
C ALA A 125 10.95 1.62 -17.51
N ALA A 126 11.74 0.71 -16.93
CA ALA A 126 13.10 0.48 -17.38
C ALA A 126 13.06 -0.10 -18.79
N ALA A 127 14.03 0.28 -19.62
CA ALA A 127 14.16 -0.21 -20.99
C ALA A 127 14.55 -1.69 -21.04
#